data_AF-A0A1F3XSN3-F1
#
_entry.id   AF-A0A1F3XSN3-F1
#
_cell.length_a   1.000
_cell.length_b   1.000
_cell.length_c   1.000
_cell.angle_alpha   90.00
_cell.angle_beta   90.00
_cell.angle_gamma   90.00
#
_symmetry.space_group_name_H-M   'P 1'
#
loop_
_entity.id
_entity.type
_entity.pdbx_description
1 polymer ?
#
loop_
_entity_poly.entity_id
_entity_poly.type
_entity_poly.pdbx_seq_one_letter_code
_entity_poly.pdbx_strand_id
1 'polypeptide(L)'
;MIRFSAILLVATILIPFSSSFAAESSLRFVPKPEDLDSDERKVKSPGNLSVMYGGKSRMIYVSNQTYTYTLSKQNRGSFQIAFTNSQTGANAYSHSAIHAFFFFPRVDDPFFEILDNGDVLLMTPSGHNVTISKNTGKILSVSGATISRSAPTLQNAGGTTIARLEDGLLLDCGSAIGDKARYLTPGSCTFIDSRDTKCKVANTELFKKLDKWNARFNKTDEELAVFLKTNCPKLDITSLANPQSRRRSRTTDDLDPDKYLEKRFIELETEVNRKRNSPGAAVAE
;
A
#
# COMPACT_ATOMS: atom_id res chain seq x y z
N MET A 1 17.35 -1.15 -84.78
CA MET A 1 16.12 -1.31 -83.98
C MET A 1 16.44 -0.92 -82.54
N ILE A 2 16.08 0.29 -82.14
CA ILE A 2 16.37 0.86 -80.81
C ILE A 2 15.06 0.79 -80.01
N ARG A 3 15.05 0.07 -78.88
CA ARG A 3 13.91 0.01 -77.96
C ARG A 3 14.09 1.09 -76.88
N PHE A 4 13.16 2.02 -76.80
CA PHE A 4 13.03 2.95 -75.68
C PHE A 4 12.24 2.26 -74.55
N SER A 5 12.83 2.17 -73.36
CA SER A 5 12.13 1.83 -72.12
C SER A 5 11.65 3.12 -71.46
N ALA A 6 10.33 3.25 -71.27
CA ALA A 6 9.74 4.29 -70.46
C ALA A 6 9.85 3.92 -68.97
N ILE A 7 10.45 4.81 -68.17
CA ILE A 7 10.50 4.72 -66.70
C ILE A 7 9.31 5.51 -66.16
N LEU A 8 8.39 4.84 -65.49
CA LEU A 8 7.26 5.43 -64.78
C LEU A 8 7.71 5.80 -63.36
N LEU A 9 7.82 7.09 -63.06
CA LEU A 9 8.10 7.60 -61.72
C LEU A 9 6.78 7.75 -60.94
N VAL A 10 6.58 6.94 -59.91
CA VAL A 10 5.46 7.09 -58.97
C VAL A 10 5.92 7.96 -57.80
N ALA A 11 5.43 9.20 -57.72
CA ALA A 11 5.69 10.09 -56.60
C ALA A 11 4.70 9.78 -55.46
N THR A 12 5.19 9.24 -54.35
CA THR A 12 4.41 9.02 -53.14
C THR A 12 4.43 10.29 -52.28
N ILE A 13 3.27 10.94 -52.13
CA ILE A 13 3.09 12.09 -51.24
C ILE A 13 2.94 11.56 -49.81
N LEU A 14 3.93 11.84 -48.95
CA LEU A 14 3.85 11.60 -47.51
C LEU A 14 3.16 12.78 -46.82
N ILE A 15 1.96 12.56 -46.27
CA ILE A 15 1.28 13.50 -45.38
C ILE A 15 1.72 13.19 -43.94
N PRO A 16 2.29 14.13 -43.18
CA PRO A 16 2.55 13.92 -41.77
C PRO A 16 1.24 13.97 -40.97
N PHE A 17 0.81 12.82 -40.46
CA PHE A 17 -0.22 12.74 -39.42
C PHE A 17 0.38 13.21 -38.09
N SER A 18 0.14 14.47 -37.73
CA SER A 18 0.35 14.97 -36.37
C SER A 18 -0.87 14.61 -35.51
N SER A 19 -0.87 13.43 -34.91
CA SER A 19 -1.87 13.06 -33.89
C SER A 19 -1.37 13.44 -32.50
N SER A 20 -1.63 14.68 -32.09
CA SER A 20 -1.57 15.09 -30.69
C SER A 20 -2.86 14.68 -29.99
N PHE A 21 -2.92 13.44 -29.50
CA PHE A 21 -3.92 13.02 -28.52
C PHE A 21 -3.19 12.64 -27.22
N ALA A 22 -2.90 13.66 -26.40
CA ALA A 22 -2.56 13.45 -24.99
C ALA A 22 -3.87 13.42 -24.20
N ALA A 23 -4.61 12.31 -24.29
CA ALA A 23 -5.61 11.99 -23.29
C ALA A 23 -4.88 11.38 -22.08
N GLU A 24 -4.52 12.20 -21.11
CA GLU A 24 -4.08 11.73 -19.79
C GLU A 24 -5.27 11.07 -19.06
N SER A 25 -5.61 9.84 -19.45
CA SER A 25 -6.42 8.96 -18.60
C SER A 25 -5.48 8.33 -17.58
N SER A 26 -5.17 9.06 -16.51
CA SER A 26 -4.45 8.48 -15.37
C SER A 26 -5.37 7.47 -14.68
N LEU A 27 -5.35 6.21 -15.13
CA LEU A 27 -6.00 5.08 -14.47
C LEU A 27 -5.35 4.88 -13.11
N ARG A 28 -5.99 5.43 -12.08
CA ARG A 28 -5.66 5.14 -10.68
C ARG A 28 -6.26 3.79 -10.33
N PHE A 29 -5.56 3.00 -9.54
CA PHE A 29 -6.21 1.93 -8.81
C PHE A 29 -7.25 2.58 -7.88
N VAL A 30 -8.51 2.52 -8.28
CA VAL A 30 -9.65 2.90 -7.46
C VAL A 30 -10.05 1.61 -6.75
N PRO A 31 -10.04 1.57 -5.40
CA PRO A 31 -10.58 0.41 -4.69
C PRO A 31 -12.02 0.21 -5.17
N LYS A 32 -12.48 -1.04 -5.24
CA LYS A 32 -13.82 -1.27 -5.80
C LYS A 32 -14.85 -0.50 -4.96
N PRO A 33 -15.95 -0.01 -5.55
CA PRO A 33 -16.99 0.69 -4.79
C PRO A 33 -17.52 -0.10 -3.58
N GLU A 34 -17.46 -1.43 -3.62
CA GLU A 34 -17.81 -2.35 -2.51
C GLU A 34 -16.82 -2.34 -1.33
N ASP A 35 -15.58 -1.89 -1.55
CA ASP A 35 -14.57 -1.66 -0.51
C ASP A 35 -14.65 -0.23 0.08
N LEU A 36 -15.36 0.68 -0.60
CA LEU A 36 -15.53 2.08 -0.21
C LEU A 36 -16.82 2.24 0.59
N ASP A 37 -16.74 2.81 1.81
CA ASP A 37 -17.94 3.15 2.59
C ASP A 37 -18.54 4.49 2.13
N SER A 38 -19.82 4.75 2.39
CA SER A 38 -20.48 6.02 2.10
C SER A 38 -19.82 7.23 2.79
N ASP A 39 -19.01 6.97 3.82
CA ASP A 39 -18.34 7.98 4.64
C ASP A 39 -16.87 8.18 4.26
N GLU A 40 -16.47 7.77 3.05
CA GLU A 40 -15.11 8.01 2.57
C GLU A 40 -14.80 9.49 2.41
N ARG A 41 -13.70 9.90 3.06
CA ARG A 41 -13.18 11.26 2.97
C ARG A 41 -11.84 11.24 2.24
N LYS A 42 -11.81 11.87 1.07
CA LYS A 42 -10.60 11.98 0.24
C LYS A 42 -9.75 13.15 0.73
N VAL A 43 -8.58 12.87 1.29
CA VAL A 43 -7.60 13.93 1.60
C VAL A 43 -6.90 14.30 0.30
N LYS A 44 -7.02 15.57 -0.13
CA LYS A 44 -6.31 16.05 -1.31
C LYS A 44 -4.80 15.94 -1.07
N SER A 45 -4.07 15.38 -2.03
CA SER A 45 -2.73 14.87 -1.77
C SER A 45 -1.59 15.86 -2.00
N PRO A 46 -0.45 15.64 -1.32
CA PRO A 46 0.82 16.22 -1.72
C PRO A 46 1.37 15.49 -2.96
N GLY A 47 1.61 16.24 -4.04
CA GLY A 47 2.24 15.71 -5.25
C GLY A 47 1.36 14.69 -6.00
N ASN A 48 1.91 13.49 -6.24
CA ASN A 48 1.28 12.45 -7.06
C ASN A 48 0.52 11.41 -6.23
N LEU A 49 0.46 11.56 -4.91
CA LEU A 49 -0.20 10.60 -4.05
C LEU A 49 -1.73 10.79 -4.04
N SER A 50 -2.44 9.97 -3.30
CA SER A 50 -3.85 10.13 -2.93
C SER A 50 -4.00 9.43 -1.61
N VAL A 51 -4.46 10.15 -0.59
CA VAL A 51 -4.67 9.57 0.72
C VAL A 51 -6.17 9.51 0.99
N MET A 52 -6.68 8.32 1.31
CA MET A 52 -8.09 8.11 1.63
C MET A 52 -8.19 7.41 2.98
N TYR A 53 -9.11 7.88 3.82
CA TYR A 53 -9.47 7.22 5.06
C TYR A 53 -10.93 6.81 5.00
N GLY A 54 -11.19 5.51 5.12
CA GLY A 54 -12.55 5.00 5.25
C GLY A 54 -12.93 4.96 6.72
N GLY A 55 -13.84 5.83 7.18
CA GLY A 55 -14.20 5.96 8.60
C GLY A 55 -14.69 4.65 9.23
N LYS A 56 -15.65 3.97 8.60
CA LYS A 56 -16.17 2.69 9.10
C LYS A 56 -15.24 1.50 8.80
N SER A 57 -14.57 1.52 7.63
CA SER A 57 -13.64 0.47 7.23
C SER A 57 -12.30 0.54 7.98
N ARG A 58 -12.00 1.69 8.59
CA ARG A 58 -10.75 2.03 9.28
C ARG A 58 -9.53 1.58 8.45
N MET A 59 -9.60 1.93 7.16
CA MET A 59 -8.57 1.67 6.18
C MET A 59 -7.92 2.96 5.75
N ILE A 60 -6.59 2.94 5.63
CA ILE A 60 -5.80 4.04 5.08
C ILE A 60 -5.29 3.56 3.72
N TYR A 61 -5.63 4.31 2.68
CA TYR A 61 -5.10 4.11 1.34
C TYR A 61 -4.12 5.22 1.01
N VAL A 62 -2.96 4.85 0.49
CA VAL A 62 -2.00 5.78 -0.12
C VAL A 62 -1.71 5.28 -1.52
N SER A 63 -2.13 5.99 -2.56
CA SER A 63 -1.96 5.51 -3.93
C SER A 63 -1.37 6.54 -4.88
N ASN A 64 -0.67 6.06 -5.91
CA ASN A 64 -0.36 6.78 -7.13
C ASN A 64 -0.67 5.90 -8.35
N GLN A 65 -0.12 6.22 -9.51
CA GLN A 65 -0.33 5.45 -10.74
C GLN A 65 0.23 4.01 -10.67
N THR A 66 1.28 3.78 -9.88
CA THR A 66 2.02 2.51 -9.85
C THR A 66 1.77 1.70 -8.58
N TYR A 67 1.63 2.37 -7.45
CA TYR A 67 1.56 1.76 -6.13
C TYR A 67 0.27 2.14 -5.42
N THR A 68 -0.30 1.19 -4.69
CA THR A 68 -1.34 1.43 -3.69
C THR A 68 -0.94 0.72 -2.41
N TYR A 69 -0.84 1.49 -1.33
CA TYR A 69 -0.62 0.99 0.01
C TYR A 69 -1.95 0.98 0.74
N THR A 70 -2.27 -0.13 1.39
CA THR A 70 -3.46 -0.25 2.23
C THR A 70 -3.06 -0.72 3.61
N LEU A 71 -3.38 0.08 4.62
CA LEU A 71 -3.25 -0.31 6.03
C LEU A 71 -4.65 -0.48 6.61
N SER A 72 -4.97 -1.68 7.11
CA SER A 72 -6.34 -2.04 7.54
C SER A 72 -6.40 -2.41 9.00
N LYS A 73 -7.16 -1.66 9.80
CA LYS A 73 -7.47 -2.05 11.18
C LYS A 73 -8.41 -3.25 11.25
N GLN A 74 -9.42 -3.31 10.38
CA GLN A 74 -10.38 -4.42 10.35
C GLN A 74 -9.71 -5.77 10.11
N ASN A 75 -8.67 -5.82 9.26
CA ASN A 75 -7.86 -7.02 9.10
C ASN A 75 -6.68 -7.09 10.07
N ARG A 76 -6.94 -6.68 11.32
CA ARG A 76 -6.01 -6.68 12.45
C ARG A 76 -4.61 -6.19 12.08
N GLY A 77 -4.56 -5.07 11.36
CA GLY A 77 -3.31 -4.38 11.11
C GLY A 77 -2.54 -4.81 9.88
N SER A 78 -3.18 -5.49 8.93
CA SER A 78 -2.50 -5.87 7.70
C SER A 78 -2.02 -4.65 6.92
N PHE A 79 -0.78 -4.68 6.46
CA PHE A 79 -0.20 -3.74 5.52
C PHE A 79 -0.08 -4.42 4.16
N GLN A 80 -0.76 -3.88 3.16
CA GLN A 80 -0.79 -4.42 1.81
C GLN A 80 -0.12 -3.44 0.86
N ILE A 81 0.71 -3.97 -0.03
CA ILE A 81 1.33 -3.24 -1.12
C ILE A 81 0.77 -3.84 -2.40
N ALA A 82 -0.16 -3.14 -3.03
CA ALA A 82 -0.56 -3.41 -4.39
C ALA A 82 0.36 -2.61 -5.33
N PHE A 83 0.86 -3.27 -6.37
CA PHE A 83 1.61 -2.63 -7.43
C PHE A 83 1.14 -3.13 -8.78
N THR A 84 1.13 -2.25 -9.77
CA THR A 84 0.76 -2.57 -11.15
C THR A 84 1.98 -2.45 -12.06
N ASN A 85 2.08 -3.37 -13.02
CA ASN A 85 3.05 -3.28 -14.11
C ASN A 85 2.45 -2.68 -15.40
N SER A 86 1.17 -2.34 -15.39
CA SER A 86 0.45 -1.90 -16.59
C SER A 86 0.85 -0.47 -16.96
N GLN A 87 1.57 -0.36 -18.08
CA GLN A 87 1.59 0.85 -18.93
C GLN A 87 0.32 0.94 -19.81
N THR A 88 -0.52 -0.09 -19.79
CA THR A 88 -1.61 -0.31 -20.76
C THR A 88 -2.96 -0.32 -20.06
N GLY A 89 -3.80 0.66 -20.38
CA GLY A 89 -5.00 1.03 -19.62
C GLY A 89 -6.21 0.11 -19.71
N ALA A 90 -6.07 -1.22 -19.82
CA ALA A 90 -7.23 -2.09 -20.06
C ALA A 90 -7.54 -3.19 -19.02
N ASN A 91 -6.64 -3.62 -18.12
CA ASN A 91 -7.00 -4.65 -17.12
C ASN A 91 -6.14 -4.58 -15.84
N ALA A 92 -6.40 -3.62 -14.95
CA ALA A 92 -5.59 -3.43 -13.73
C ALA A 92 -5.49 -4.68 -12.82
N TYR A 93 -6.48 -5.57 -12.83
CA TYR A 93 -6.49 -6.76 -11.97
C TYR A 93 -5.48 -7.84 -12.39
N SER A 94 -5.41 -8.23 -13.66
CA SER A 94 -4.44 -9.22 -14.14
C SER A 94 -3.00 -8.70 -14.16
N HIS A 95 -2.84 -7.38 -14.09
CA HIS A 95 -1.57 -6.66 -14.15
C HIS A 95 -1.14 -6.08 -12.80
N SER A 96 -1.81 -6.47 -11.72
CA SER A 96 -1.40 -6.10 -10.36
C SER A 96 -1.08 -7.33 -9.53
N ALA A 97 -0.14 -7.15 -8.61
CA ALA A 97 0.02 -8.07 -7.50
C ALA A 97 -0.15 -7.35 -6.18
N ILE A 98 -0.68 -8.08 -5.20
CA ILE A 98 -0.84 -7.60 -3.83
C ILE A 98 0.06 -8.41 -2.91
N HIS A 99 1.08 -7.74 -2.36
CA HIS A 99 1.94 -8.29 -1.31
C HIS A 99 1.35 -7.92 0.05
N ALA A 100 1.08 -8.89 0.91
CA ALA A 100 0.52 -8.65 2.25
C ALA A 100 1.54 -8.96 3.37
N PHE A 101 1.70 -8.00 4.27
CA PHE A 101 2.49 -8.09 5.49
C PHE A 101 1.60 -7.89 6.73
N PHE A 102 1.99 -8.51 7.83
CA PHE A 102 1.45 -8.21 9.15
C PHE A 102 2.61 -8.03 10.13
N PHE A 103 2.48 -7.05 11.03
CA PHE A 103 3.49 -6.72 12.02
C PHE A 103 2.95 -7.03 13.41
N PHE A 104 3.80 -7.59 14.26
CA PHE A 104 3.43 -7.98 15.62
C PHE A 104 4.51 -7.58 16.64
N PRO A 105 4.15 -7.31 17.92
CA PRO A 105 2.78 -7.30 18.46
C PRO A 105 1.95 -6.11 17.92
N ARG A 106 0.62 -6.21 17.96
CA ARG A 106 -0.33 -5.17 17.54
C ARG A 106 -0.77 -4.38 18.78
N VAL A 107 0.03 -3.39 19.13
CA VAL A 107 -0.11 -2.61 20.39
C VAL A 107 -0.93 -1.34 20.24
N ASP A 108 -1.01 -0.81 19.01
CA ASP A 108 -1.66 0.46 18.68
C ASP A 108 -2.55 0.33 17.44
N ASP A 109 -3.37 1.35 17.21
CA ASP A 109 -4.14 1.48 15.98
C ASP A 109 -3.28 2.01 14.82
N PRO A 110 -3.55 1.55 13.59
CA PRO A 110 -2.88 2.13 12.42
C PRO A 110 -3.21 3.61 12.28
N PHE A 111 -2.23 4.39 11.87
CA PHE A 111 -2.33 5.84 11.78
C PHE A 111 -1.57 6.35 10.56
N PHE A 112 -1.91 7.56 10.09
CA PHE A 112 -1.12 8.25 9.07
C PHE A 112 -0.96 9.74 9.35
N GLU A 113 0.11 10.29 8.81
CA GLU A 113 0.42 11.71 8.84
C GLU A 113 1.04 12.13 7.51
N ILE A 114 0.77 13.37 7.09
CA ILE A 114 1.51 14.02 6.01
C ILE A 114 2.60 14.87 6.69
N LEU A 115 3.86 14.55 6.42
CA LEU A 115 5.02 15.24 6.95
C LEU A 115 5.17 16.64 6.32
N ASP A 116 5.95 17.52 6.94
CA ASP A 116 6.19 18.89 6.43
C ASP A 116 6.78 18.91 5.03
N ASN A 117 7.61 17.92 4.71
CA ASN A 117 8.18 17.76 3.38
C ASN A 117 7.17 17.22 2.35
N GLY A 118 5.94 16.89 2.78
CA GLY A 118 4.83 16.35 2.00
C GLY A 118 4.83 14.82 1.86
N ASP A 119 5.84 14.10 2.35
CA ASP A 119 5.84 12.64 2.36
C ASP A 119 4.77 12.11 3.32
N VAL A 120 4.33 10.87 3.11
CA VAL A 120 3.31 10.24 3.94
C VAL A 120 3.96 9.27 4.92
N LEU A 121 3.71 9.48 6.20
CA LEU A 121 4.08 8.56 7.27
C LEU A 121 2.88 7.66 7.58
N LEU A 122 3.04 6.34 7.51
CA LEU A 122 2.07 5.37 8.01
C LEU A 122 2.64 4.69 9.25
N MET A 123 1.90 4.70 10.35
CA MET A 123 2.27 3.94 11.55
C MET A 123 1.51 2.61 11.55
N THR A 124 2.25 1.52 11.55
CA THR A 124 1.71 0.16 11.69
C THR A 124 1.19 -0.08 13.11
N PRO A 125 0.31 -1.07 13.32
CA PRO A 125 -0.19 -1.41 14.65
C PRO A 125 0.89 -1.84 15.66
N SER A 126 2.07 -2.23 15.19
CA SER A 126 3.21 -2.55 16.05
C SER A 126 4.10 -1.34 16.35
N GLY A 127 3.70 -0.15 15.88
CA GLY A 127 4.42 1.10 16.09
C GLY A 127 5.56 1.37 15.09
N HIS A 128 5.77 0.54 14.06
CA HIS A 128 6.74 0.85 13.01
C HIS A 128 6.18 1.91 12.06
N ASN A 129 7.03 2.87 11.72
CA ASN A 129 6.78 3.94 10.78
C ASN A 129 7.21 3.51 9.37
N VAL A 130 6.29 3.61 8.42
CA VAL A 130 6.52 3.42 6.98
C VAL A 130 6.42 4.79 6.31
N THR A 131 7.53 5.27 5.77
CA THR A 131 7.57 6.57 5.06
C THR A 131 7.41 6.33 3.57
N ILE A 132 6.50 7.04 2.92
CA ILE A 132 6.19 6.95 1.49
C ILE A 132 6.47 8.29 0.83
N SER A 133 7.26 8.27 -0.23
CA SER A 133 7.62 9.46 -1.00
C SER A 133 6.42 10.08 -1.69
N LYS A 134 6.19 11.38 -1.51
CA LYS A 134 5.13 12.13 -2.21
C LYS A 134 5.28 12.17 -3.74
N ASN A 135 6.53 12.12 -4.19
CA ASN A 135 6.88 12.29 -5.60
C ASN A 135 6.79 10.95 -6.34
N THR A 136 7.35 9.89 -5.76
CA THR A 136 7.46 8.58 -6.42
C THR A 136 6.41 7.58 -5.97
N GLY A 137 5.75 7.85 -4.84
CA GLY A 137 4.89 6.90 -4.15
C GLY A 137 5.58 5.58 -3.81
N LYS A 138 6.90 5.56 -3.65
CA LYS A 138 7.65 4.40 -3.16
C LYS A 138 7.85 4.51 -1.65
N ILE A 139 7.88 3.36 -0.97
CA ILE A 139 8.35 3.29 0.42
C ILE A 139 9.82 3.74 0.46
N LEU A 140 10.13 4.75 1.27
CA LEU A 140 11.47 5.27 1.55
C LEU A 140 12.15 4.53 2.70
N SER A 141 11.39 4.19 3.74
CA SER A 141 11.89 3.50 4.92
C SER A 141 10.77 2.80 5.67
N VAL A 142 11.15 1.75 6.41
CA VAL A 142 10.32 1.13 7.45
C VAL A 142 11.19 1.10 8.71
N SER A 143 10.78 1.78 9.78
CA SER A 143 11.59 1.91 11.00
C SER A 143 11.85 0.55 11.65
N GLY A 144 13.11 0.23 11.95
CA GLY A 144 13.48 -1.05 12.51
C GLY A 144 13.25 -2.21 11.56
N ALA A 145 13.41 -2.00 10.24
CA ALA A 145 13.26 -3.07 9.27
C ALA A 145 14.28 -2.97 8.13
N THR A 146 14.70 -4.12 7.63
CA THR A 146 15.47 -4.21 6.38
C THR A 146 14.48 -4.36 5.22
N ILE A 147 14.50 -3.42 4.28
CA ILE A 147 13.68 -3.48 3.07
C ILE A 147 14.52 -3.70 1.83
N SER A 148 14.02 -4.53 0.92
CA SER A 148 14.57 -4.70 -0.42
C SER A 148 13.61 -4.13 -1.44
N ARG A 149 14.16 -3.62 -2.54
CA ARG A 149 13.37 -3.05 -3.64
C ARG A 149 13.88 -3.59 -4.95
N SER A 150 12.97 -4.05 -5.77
CA SER A 150 13.23 -4.36 -7.17
C SER A 150 12.12 -3.78 -8.04
N ALA A 151 12.45 -3.49 -9.30
CA ALA A 151 11.44 -3.07 -10.26
C ALA A 151 10.39 -4.19 -10.41
N PRO A 152 9.08 -3.85 -10.39
CA PRO A 152 8.05 -4.81 -10.73
C PRO A 152 8.29 -5.42 -12.12
N THR A 153 8.18 -6.73 -12.25
CA THR A 153 8.29 -7.44 -13.53
C THR A 153 6.93 -7.58 -14.21
N LEU A 154 6.93 -8.04 -15.47
CA LEU A 154 5.70 -8.37 -16.19
C LEU A 154 4.90 -9.52 -15.55
N GLN A 155 5.55 -10.33 -14.71
CA GLN A 155 4.94 -11.39 -13.93
C GLN A 155 4.51 -10.90 -12.54
N ASN A 156 4.48 -9.59 -12.32
CA ASN A 156 4.24 -8.94 -11.04
C ASN A 156 5.14 -9.47 -9.91
N ALA A 157 6.37 -9.87 -10.24
CA ALA A 157 7.40 -10.13 -9.25
C ALA A 157 8.11 -8.83 -8.89
N GLY A 158 8.74 -8.79 -7.71
CA GLY A 158 9.49 -7.62 -7.25
C GLY A 158 8.65 -6.65 -6.42
N GLY A 159 8.90 -5.35 -6.56
CA GLY A 159 8.30 -4.33 -5.71
C GLY A 159 9.12 -4.11 -4.43
N THR A 160 8.45 -3.69 -3.34
CA THR A 160 9.10 -3.53 -2.04
C THR A 160 8.82 -4.74 -1.17
N THR A 161 9.86 -5.37 -0.65
CA THR A 161 9.75 -6.45 0.34
C THR A 161 10.35 -6.01 1.67
N ILE A 162 9.78 -6.52 2.76
CA ILE A 162 10.30 -6.34 4.11
C ILE A 162 10.97 -7.66 4.49
N ALA A 163 12.30 -7.67 4.54
CA ALA A 163 13.06 -8.90 4.76
C ALA A 163 12.96 -9.37 6.21
N ARG A 164 13.10 -8.44 7.16
CA ARG A 164 12.98 -8.68 8.60
C ARG A 164 12.73 -7.39 9.36
N LEU A 165 12.24 -7.52 10.59
CA LEU A 165 12.21 -6.45 11.58
C LEU A 165 13.41 -6.61 12.52
N GLU A 166 14.02 -5.53 12.98
CA GLU A 166 15.05 -5.56 14.03
C GLU A 166 14.45 -5.96 15.36
N ASP A 167 13.16 -5.64 15.55
CA ASP A 167 12.42 -5.89 16.75
C ASP A 167 10.96 -6.23 16.40
N GLY A 168 10.41 -7.29 17.00
CA GLY A 168 9.06 -7.76 16.67
C GLY A 168 9.05 -9.01 15.80
N LEU A 169 7.88 -9.31 15.23
CA LEU A 169 7.65 -10.46 14.36
C LEU A 169 6.93 -10.01 13.10
N LEU A 170 7.42 -10.43 11.95
CA LEU A 170 6.81 -10.16 10.64
C LEU A 170 6.10 -11.40 10.13
N LEU A 171 4.91 -11.25 9.56
CA LEU A 171 4.27 -12.28 8.75
C LEU A 171 4.23 -11.81 7.30
N ASP A 172 4.99 -12.48 6.44
CA ASP A 172 5.02 -12.27 5.01
C ASP A 172 4.15 -13.32 4.31
N CYS A 173 3.05 -12.89 3.69
CA CYS A 173 2.17 -13.78 2.93
C CYS A 173 2.53 -13.88 1.45
N GLY A 174 3.57 -13.18 1.00
CA GLY A 174 3.96 -13.09 -0.39
C GLY A 174 3.01 -12.25 -1.23
N SER A 175 3.23 -12.31 -2.54
CA SER A 175 2.45 -11.63 -3.57
C SER A 175 1.62 -12.62 -4.38
N ALA A 176 0.38 -12.25 -4.73
CA ALA A 176 -0.42 -12.98 -5.71
C ALA A 176 -0.95 -12.01 -6.78
N ILE A 177 -1.06 -12.50 -8.02
CA ILE A 177 -1.61 -11.73 -9.14
C ILE A 177 -3.12 -11.67 -9.02
N GLY A 178 -3.68 -10.46 -9.11
CA GLY A 178 -5.13 -10.21 -9.09
C GLY A 178 -5.84 -10.52 -7.77
N ASP A 179 -5.12 -10.99 -6.75
CA ASP A 179 -5.67 -11.36 -5.45
C ASP A 179 -4.63 -11.18 -4.32
N LYS A 180 -5.05 -11.35 -3.07
CA LYS A 180 -4.17 -11.34 -1.90
C LYS A 180 -3.69 -12.77 -1.64
N ALA A 181 -2.38 -12.99 -1.59
CA ALA A 181 -1.82 -14.33 -1.43
C ALA A 181 -2.34 -15.11 -0.19
N ARG A 182 -2.72 -14.37 0.87
CA ARG A 182 -3.36 -14.93 2.08
C ARG A 182 -4.76 -15.52 1.86
N TYR A 183 -5.42 -15.23 0.74
CA TYR A 183 -6.76 -15.77 0.40
C TYR A 183 -6.68 -17.07 -0.39
N LEU A 184 -5.51 -17.39 -0.95
CA LEU A 184 -5.31 -18.59 -1.73
C LEU A 184 -5.29 -19.84 -0.85
N THR A 185 -6.02 -20.85 -1.27
CA THR A 185 -6.04 -22.20 -0.70
C THR A 185 -5.89 -23.21 -1.85
N PRO A 186 -4.81 -24.01 -1.90
CA PRO A 186 -3.70 -24.04 -0.94
C PRO A 186 -2.83 -22.76 -0.98
N GLY A 187 -2.28 -22.38 0.17
CA GLY A 187 -1.44 -21.21 0.32
C GLY A 187 -0.83 -21.16 1.72
N SER A 188 0.17 -20.30 1.91
CA SER A 188 0.93 -20.22 3.16
C SER A 188 1.56 -18.84 3.33
N CYS A 189 1.75 -18.43 4.57
CA CYS A 189 2.56 -17.27 4.93
C CYS A 189 3.80 -17.70 5.73
N THR A 190 4.80 -16.83 5.81
CA THR A 190 6.06 -17.07 6.51
C THR A 190 6.21 -16.06 7.64
N PHE A 191 6.30 -16.54 8.87
CA PHE A 191 6.74 -15.74 10.00
C PHE A 191 8.26 -15.58 9.96
N ILE A 192 8.74 -14.38 10.25
CA ILE A 192 10.15 -14.01 10.27
C ILE A 192 10.43 -13.24 11.57
N ASP A 193 11.31 -13.78 12.41
CA ASP A 193 11.75 -13.12 13.65
C ASP A 193 12.92 -12.14 13.41
N SER A 194 13.37 -11.47 14.47
CA SER A 194 14.47 -10.49 14.41
C SER A 194 15.83 -11.10 14.02
N ARG A 195 15.98 -12.41 14.20
CA ARG A 195 17.17 -13.21 13.87
C ARG A 195 17.09 -13.84 12.48
N ASP A 196 16.11 -13.44 11.66
CA ASP A 196 15.80 -14.03 10.34
C ASP A 196 15.43 -15.52 10.40
N THR A 197 14.98 -16.02 11.56
CA THR A 197 14.41 -17.36 11.68
C THR A 197 13.04 -17.37 11.01
N LYS A 198 12.81 -18.36 10.14
CA LYS A 198 11.58 -18.45 9.32
C LYS A 198 10.73 -19.64 9.73
N CYS A 199 9.41 -19.44 9.77
CA CYS A 199 8.44 -20.52 9.93
C CYS A 199 7.28 -20.34 8.95
N LYS A 200 7.10 -21.33 8.08
CA LYS A 200 6.03 -21.35 7.09
C LYS A 200 4.79 -22.01 7.68
N VAL A 201 3.64 -21.34 7.57
CA VAL A 201 2.36 -21.79 8.14
C VAL A 201 1.27 -21.71 7.07
N ALA A 202 0.35 -22.68 7.05
CA ALA A 202 -0.73 -22.69 6.07
C ALA A 202 -1.72 -21.54 6.29
N ASN A 203 -2.23 -20.97 5.20
CA ASN A 203 -3.22 -19.89 5.27
C ASN A 203 -4.47 -20.31 6.06
N THR A 204 -4.89 -21.58 5.95
CA THR A 204 -6.05 -22.14 6.65
C THR A 204 -5.91 -22.15 8.17
N GLU A 205 -4.69 -22.08 8.70
CA GLU A 205 -4.43 -22.05 10.15
C GLU A 205 -4.45 -20.63 10.72
N LEU A 206 -4.13 -19.64 9.88
CA LEU A 206 -3.98 -18.23 10.25
C LEU A 206 -5.21 -17.39 9.94
N PHE A 207 -5.93 -17.73 8.87
CA PHE A 207 -7.02 -16.91 8.34
C PHE A 207 -8.34 -17.67 8.40
N LYS A 208 -9.37 -16.98 8.90
CA LYS A 208 -10.76 -17.43 8.77
C LYS A 208 -11.31 -16.84 7.47
N LYS A 209 -11.68 -17.71 6.53
CA LYS A 209 -12.41 -17.31 5.32
C LYS A 209 -13.77 -16.75 5.73
N LEU A 210 -14.10 -15.56 5.24
CA LEU A 210 -15.39 -14.91 5.46
C LEU A 210 -16.30 -15.11 4.24
N ASP A 211 -15.74 -14.94 3.04
CA ASP A 211 -16.41 -15.16 1.77
C ASP A 211 -15.38 -15.56 0.68
N LYS A 212 -15.76 -15.47 -0.60
CA LYS A 212 -14.88 -15.81 -1.74
C LYS A 212 -13.66 -14.88 -1.84
N TRP A 213 -13.77 -13.64 -1.40
CA TRP A 213 -12.83 -12.55 -1.62
C TRP A 213 -12.24 -11.99 -0.33
N ASN A 214 -12.67 -12.49 0.83
CA ASN A 214 -12.25 -11.99 2.12
C ASN A 214 -11.84 -13.12 3.07
N ALA A 215 -10.66 -12.93 3.66
CA ALA A 215 -10.22 -13.69 4.81
C ALA A 215 -9.67 -12.73 5.88
N ARG A 216 -9.98 -13.05 7.13
CA ARG A 216 -9.59 -12.26 8.30
C ARG A 216 -8.57 -13.03 9.12
N PHE A 217 -7.50 -12.37 9.53
CA PHE A 217 -6.54 -12.95 10.48
C PHE A 217 -7.26 -13.34 11.77
N ASN A 218 -7.13 -14.60 12.19
CA ASN A 218 -8.04 -15.20 13.18
C ASN A 218 -7.49 -15.30 14.61
N LYS A 219 -6.24 -14.86 14.87
CA LYS A 219 -5.60 -14.97 16.19
C LYS A 219 -5.36 -13.60 16.83
N THR A 220 -5.59 -13.45 18.14
CA THR A 220 -5.04 -12.34 18.93
C THR A 220 -3.53 -12.52 19.06
N ASP A 221 -2.82 -11.57 19.69
CA ASP A 221 -1.38 -11.72 19.88
C ASP A 221 -1.05 -12.83 20.88
N GLU A 222 -1.88 -12.99 21.90
CA GLU A 222 -1.77 -14.05 22.91
C GLU A 222 -2.03 -15.43 22.30
N GLU A 223 -3.13 -15.57 21.52
CA GLU A 223 -3.44 -16.79 20.79
C GLU A 223 -2.35 -17.12 19.76
N LEU A 224 -1.80 -16.10 19.10
CA LEU A 224 -0.71 -16.26 18.15
C LEU A 224 0.58 -16.74 18.85
N ALA A 225 0.91 -16.20 20.02
CA ALA A 225 2.07 -16.64 20.79
C ALA A 225 1.97 -18.13 21.16
N VAL A 226 0.81 -18.57 21.66
CA VAL A 226 0.56 -19.99 21.97
C VAL A 226 0.67 -20.85 20.71
N PHE A 227 0.07 -20.41 19.61
CA PHE A 227 0.11 -21.12 18.34
C PHE A 227 1.55 -21.28 17.81
N LEU A 228 2.36 -20.22 17.83
CA LEU A 228 3.73 -20.22 17.32
C LEU A 228 4.68 -21.00 18.24
N LYS A 229 4.45 -21.01 19.55
CA LYS A 229 5.24 -21.83 20.47
C LYS A 229 5.14 -23.32 20.12
N THR A 230 3.96 -23.77 19.70
CA THR A 230 3.71 -25.17 19.30
C THR A 230 4.20 -25.45 17.88
N ASN A 231 3.84 -24.62 16.91
CA ASN A 231 4.07 -24.91 15.49
C ASN A 231 5.43 -24.41 14.97
N CYS A 232 6.04 -23.46 15.66
CA CYS A 232 7.26 -22.77 15.26
C CYS A 232 8.24 -22.59 16.44
N PRO A 233 8.66 -23.68 17.13
CA PRO A 233 9.41 -23.59 18.40
C PRO A 233 10.79 -22.93 18.27
N LYS A 234 11.28 -22.71 17.05
CA LYS A 234 12.55 -22.04 16.78
C LYS A 234 12.42 -20.52 16.66
N LEU A 235 11.23 -20.00 16.40
CA LEU A 235 11.01 -18.55 16.29
C LEU A 235 11.20 -17.88 17.65
N ASP A 236 11.88 -16.74 17.65
CA ASP A 236 11.82 -15.80 18.77
C ASP A 236 10.46 -15.08 18.77
N ILE A 237 9.62 -15.44 19.73
CA ILE A 237 8.30 -14.83 19.96
C ILE A 237 8.24 -13.95 21.20
N THR A 238 9.38 -13.55 21.76
CA THR A 238 9.45 -12.76 23.00
C THR A 238 8.70 -11.42 22.87
N SER A 239 8.68 -10.86 21.66
CA SER A 239 7.94 -9.64 21.34
C SER A 239 6.42 -9.76 21.51
N LEU A 240 5.85 -10.97 21.35
CA LEU A 240 4.43 -11.22 21.56
C LEU A 240 4.07 -11.40 23.04
N ALA A 241 5.02 -11.81 23.88
CA ALA A 241 4.77 -12.13 25.29
C ALA A 241 4.70 -10.88 26.19
N ASN A 242 5.31 -9.76 25.79
CA ASN A 242 5.31 -8.52 26.57
C ASN A 242 4.97 -7.28 25.72
N PRO A 243 3.72 -7.17 25.22
CA PRO A 243 3.30 -6.06 24.37
C PRO A 243 3.31 -4.71 25.10
N GLN A 244 3.17 -4.70 26.43
CA GLN A 244 3.04 -3.45 27.20
C GLN A 244 4.32 -2.61 27.22
N SER A 245 5.50 -3.24 27.11
CA SER A 245 6.77 -2.51 27.02
C SER A 245 6.87 -1.58 25.79
N ARG A 246 6.02 -1.78 24.78
CA ARG A 246 6.05 -1.06 23.50
C ARG A 246 4.96 -0.03 23.31
N ARG A 247 3.95 0.02 24.19
CA ARG A 247 3.00 1.14 24.14
C ARG A 247 3.79 2.40 24.37
N ARG A 248 3.97 3.21 23.32
CA ARG A 248 4.43 4.58 23.50
C ARG A 248 3.49 5.20 24.52
N SER A 249 4.03 5.76 25.60
CA SER A 249 3.27 6.65 26.47
C SER A 249 2.91 7.87 25.62
N ARG A 250 1.87 7.74 24.80
CA ARG A 250 1.11 8.89 24.34
C ARG A 250 0.47 9.39 25.62
N THR A 251 1.06 10.43 26.19
CA THR A 251 0.42 11.23 27.22
C THR A 251 -0.97 11.55 26.71
N THR A 252 -1.95 11.11 27.47
CA THR A 252 -3.39 11.08 27.22
C THR A 252 -4.02 12.48 27.24
N ASP A 253 -3.35 13.46 26.62
CA ASP A 253 -4.00 14.68 26.12
C ASP A 253 -4.40 14.41 24.65
N ASP A 254 -5.23 13.38 24.40
CA ASP A 254 -6.70 13.42 24.34
C ASP A 254 -7.28 13.96 23.02
N LEU A 255 -6.89 13.32 21.92
CA LEU A 255 -7.84 13.12 20.84
C LEU A 255 -7.93 11.62 20.58
N ASP A 256 -9.12 11.07 20.85
CA ASP A 256 -9.63 9.84 20.25
C ASP A 256 -9.07 9.73 18.82
N PRO A 257 -8.36 8.65 18.43
CA PRO A 257 -7.74 8.55 17.10
C PRO A 257 -8.70 8.89 15.97
N ASP A 258 -9.98 8.55 16.12
CA ASP A 258 -11.01 8.90 15.15
C ASP A 258 -11.26 10.43 15.14
N LYS A 259 -11.33 11.08 16.31
CA LYS A 259 -11.41 12.56 16.42
C LYS A 259 -10.14 13.26 15.95
N TYR A 260 -8.96 12.70 16.18
CA TYR A 260 -7.70 13.27 15.72
C TYR A 260 -7.66 13.26 14.19
N LEU A 261 -7.97 12.10 13.59
CA LEU A 261 -7.99 11.96 12.13
C LEU A 261 -9.05 12.89 11.51
N GLU A 262 -10.23 12.98 12.13
CA GLU A 262 -11.28 13.91 11.69
C GLU A 262 -10.85 15.37 11.81
N LYS A 263 -10.26 15.79 12.94
CA LYS A 263 -9.75 17.14 13.14
C LYS A 263 -8.68 17.49 12.11
N ARG A 264 -7.69 16.61 11.93
CA ARG A 264 -6.58 16.84 10.99
C ARG A 264 -7.07 16.90 9.55
N PHE A 265 -8.10 16.11 9.23
CA PHE A 265 -8.77 16.17 7.94
C PHE A 265 -9.39 17.56 7.69
N ILE A 266 -10.16 18.07 8.65
CA ILE A 266 -10.81 19.39 8.57
C ILE A 266 -9.76 20.50 8.41
N GLU A 267 -8.65 20.43 9.14
CA GLU A 267 -7.53 21.38 9.03
C GLU A 267 -6.93 21.39 7.62
N LEU A 268 -6.67 20.21 7.04
CA LEU A 268 -6.10 20.08 5.70
C LEU A 268 -7.04 20.58 4.61
N GLU A 269 -8.34 20.28 4.69
CA GLU A 269 -9.33 20.83 3.75
C GLU A 269 -9.41 22.35 3.83
N THR A 270 -9.37 22.90 5.04
CA THR A 270 -9.39 24.35 5.28
C THR A 270 -8.16 25.02 4.66
N GLU A 271 -6.97 24.45 4.84
CA GLU A 271 -5.74 25.00 4.26
C GLU A 271 -5.74 24.96 2.73
N VAL A 272 -6.22 23.87 2.14
CA VAL A 272 -6.36 23.72 0.67
C VAL A 272 -7.34 24.75 0.12
N ASN A 273 -8.50 24.92 0.75
CA ASN A 273 -9.49 25.91 0.34
C ASN A 273 -8.96 27.35 0.48
N ARG A 274 -8.20 27.63 1.56
CA ARG A 274 -7.53 28.93 1.74
C ARG A 274 -6.53 29.22 0.62
N LYS A 275 -5.71 28.23 0.22
CA LYS A 275 -4.77 28.39 -0.91
C LYS A 275 -5.47 28.58 -2.25
N ARG A 276 -6.61 27.91 -2.47
CA ARG A 276 -7.40 28.03 -3.70
C ARG A 276 -8.07 29.40 -3.85
N ASN A 277 -8.54 29.94 -2.73
CA ASN A 277 -9.28 31.19 -2.69
C ASN A 277 -8.40 32.40 -2.34
N SER A 278 -7.10 32.19 -2.10
CA SER A 278 -6.15 33.30 -2.01
C SER A 278 -6.03 33.89 -3.41
N PRO A 279 -6.49 35.14 -3.64
CA PRO A 279 -6.33 35.78 -4.94
C PRO A 279 -4.84 35.76 -5.26
N GLY A 280 -4.49 35.04 -6.33
CA GLY A 280 -3.11 34.98 -6.79
C GLY A 280 -2.61 36.41 -6.93
N ALA A 281 -1.50 36.71 -6.25
CA ALA A 281 -0.69 37.87 -6.55
C ALA A 281 -0.59 37.94 -8.07
N ALA A 282 -1.14 39.02 -8.64
CA ALA A 282 -1.06 39.27 -10.06
C ALA A 282 0.40 39.09 -10.47
N VAL A 283 0.64 38.11 -11.35
CA VAL A 283 1.91 38.00 -12.05
C VAL A 283 1.97 39.26 -12.90
N ALA A 284 2.77 40.22 -12.45
CA ALA A 284 3.09 41.39 -13.26
C ALA A 284 3.89 40.87 -14.46
N GLU A 285 3.26 40.90 -15.64
CA GLU A 285 3.94 40.85 -16.95
C GLU A 285 4.68 42.16 -17.22
#